data_AF-A0A3C0BBD2-F1
#
_entry.id   AF-A0A3C0BBD2-F1
#
_cell.length_a   1.000
_cell.length_b   1.000
_cell.length_c   1.000
_cell.angle_alpha   90.00
_cell.angle_beta   90.00
_cell.angle_gamma   90.00
#
_symmetry.space_group_name_H-M   'P 1'
#
loop_
_entity.id
_entity.type
_entity.pdbx_description
1 polymer ?
#
loop_
_entity_poly.entity_id
_entity_poly.type
_entity_poly.pdbx_seq_one_letter_code
_entity_poly.pdbx_strand_id
1 'polypeptide(L)'
;EEIKTIHRSLLKPISTDRLNRWKEEMTAKQIKLADLVAGKMADKVGYQREYPHFNLWLYVKLSPLLLYANLMYRALLLGSRLPWRWQQPLNRFLGIFLKTYWKFNQRKVQALK
;
A
#
# COMPACT_ATOMS: atom_id res chain seq x y z
N GLU A 1 -3.08 -34.43 21.12
CA GLU A 1 -3.97 -33.74 20.16
C GLU A 1 -3.89 -32.21 20.23
N GLU A 2 -3.59 -31.62 21.39
CA GLU A 2 -3.47 -30.16 21.61
C GLU A 2 -2.52 -29.42 20.65
N ILE A 3 -1.41 -30.06 20.25
CA ILE A 3 -0.43 -29.47 19.31
C ILE A 3 -1.08 -29.16 17.95
N LYS A 4 -1.97 -30.03 17.46
CA LYS A 4 -2.71 -29.82 16.20
C LYS A 4 -3.70 -28.66 16.32
N THR A 5 -4.27 -28.45 17.51
CA THR A 5 -5.22 -27.36 17.78
C THR A 5 -4.51 -26.01 17.82
N ILE A 6 -3.35 -25.93 18.49
CA ILE A 6 -2.55 -24.71 18.60
C ILE A 6 -1.91 -24.34 17.24
N HIS A 7 -1.43 -25.32 16.47
CA HIS A 7 -0.71 -25.10 15.21
C HIS A 7 -1.60 -25.29 13.97
N ARG A 8 -2.93 -25.25 14.15
CA ARG A 8 -3.92 -25.46 13.07
C ARG A 8 -3.72 -24.51 11.88
N SER A 9 -3.16 -23.31 12.09
CA SER A 9 -2.87 -22.36 11.00
C SER A 9 -1.72 -22.80 10.10
N LEU A 10 -0.70 -23.47 10.64
CA LEU A 10 0.48 -23.96 9.90
C LEU A 10 0.16 -25.24 9.12
N LEU A 11 -0.81 -26.01 9.60
CA LEU A 11 -1.28 -27.25 8.97
C LEU A 11 -2.31 -26.99 7.86
N LYS A 12 -2.80 -25.75 7.72
CA LYS A 12 -3.65 -25.39 6.58
C LYS A 12 -2.77 -25.28 5.32
N PRO A 13 -3.13 -25.94 4.22
CA PRO A 13 -2.41 -25.77 2.96
C PRO A 13 -2.43 -24.29 2.58
N ILE A 14 -1.33 -23.80 2.01
CA ILE A 14 -1.25 -22.44 1.47
C ILE A 14 -2.36 -22.32 0.43
N SER A 15 -3.31 -21.42 0.67
CA SER A 15 -4.45 -21.20 -0.23
C SER A 15 -3.92 -20.64 -1.57
N THR A 16 -3.83 -21.50 -2.58
CA THR A 16 -3.44 -21.11 -3.95
C THR A 16 -4.49 -20.24 -4.62
N ASP A 17 -5.74 -20.32 -4.20
CA ASP A 17 -6.87 -19.50 -4.64
C ASP A 17 -6.63 -17.99 -4.48
N ARG A 18 -5.83 -17.58 -3.49
CA ARG A 18 -5.49 -16.16 -3.28
C ARG A 18 -4.28 -15.70 -4.09
N LEU A 19 -3.56 -16.63 -4.69
CA LEU A 19 -2.31 -16.36 -5.41
C LEU A 19 -2.68 -15.80 -6.79
N ASN A 20 -2.16 -14.61 -7.12
CA ASN A 20 -2.45 -13.89 -8.36
C ASN A 20 -3.89 -13.41 -8.58
N ARG A 21 -4.75 -13.45 -7.56
CA ARG A 21 -6.15 -12.96 -7.63
C ARG A 21 -6.28 -11.52 -8.13
N TRP A 22 -5.24 -10.70 -7.94
CA TRP A 22 -5.14 -9.36 -8.49
C TRP A 22 -5.26 -9.31 -10.02
N LYS A 23 -4.85 -10.37 -10.75
CA LYS A 23 -5.00 -10.45 -12.22
C LYS A 23 -6.45 -10.56 -12.67
N GLU A 24 -7.28 -11.17 -11.83
CA GLU A 24 -8.70 -11.40 -12.12
C GLU A 24 -9.57 -10.23 -11.63
N GLU A 25 -9.23 -9.67 -10.47
CA GLU A 25 -10.04 -8.62 -9.84
C GLU A 25 -9.67 -7.20 -10.27
N MET A 26 -8.43 -6.97 -10.71
CA MET A 26 -7.99 -5.63 -11.10
C MET A 26 -8.19 -5.41 -12.60
N THR A 27 -8.77 -4.27 -12.94
CA THR A 27 -8.82 -3.81 -14.33
C THR A 27 -7.40 -3.47 -14.82
N ALA A 28 -7.16 -3.58 -16.13
CA ALA A 28 -5.86 -3.24 -16.74
C ALA A 28 -5.37 -1.82 -16.39
N LYS A 29 -6.28 -0.86 -16.18
CA LYS A 29 -5.93 0.49 -15.71
C LYS A 29 -5.37 0.49 -14.29
N GLN A 30 -5.93 -0.32 -13.39
CA GLN A 30 -5.45 -0.46 -12.02
C GLN A 30 -4.12 -1.21 -11.97
N ILE A 31 -3.93 -2.23 -12.81
CA ILE A 31 -2.65 -2.96 -12.92
C ILE A 31 -1.55 -1.99 -13.39
N LYS A 32 -1.80 -1.20 -14.45
CA LYS A 32 -0.86 -0.16 -14.91
C LYS A 32 -0.52 0.86 -13.82
N LEU A 33 -1.50 1.23 -13.00
CA LEU A 33 -1.29 2.13 -11.87
C LEU A 33 -0.36 1.51 -10.82
N ALA A 34 -0.64 0.26 -10.44
CA ALA A 34 0.14 -0.47 -9.44
C ALA A 34 1.57 -0.70 -9.91
N ASP A 35 1.77 -1.14 -11.15
CA ASP A 35 3.09 -1.36 -11.75
C ASP A 35 3.92 -0.06 -11.81
N LEU A 36 3.28 1.08 -12.07
CA LEU A 36 3.96 2.38 -12.09
C LEU A 36 4.30 2.88 -10.68
N VAL A 37 3.44 2.65 -9.69
CA VAL A 37 3.70 3.04 -8.28
C VAL A 37 4.79 2.16 -7.66
N ALA A 38 4.73 0.84 -7.87
CA ALA A 38 5.71 -0.10 -7.35
C ALA A 38 7.05 0.01 -8.09
N GLY A 39 7.00 0.22 -9.41
CA GLY A 39 8.17 0.45 -10.25
C GLY A 39 9.24 -0.63 -10.06
N LYS A 40 10.49 -0.19 -9.87
CA LYS A 40 11.66 -1.07 -9.69
C LYS A 40 11.61 -1.91 -8.40
N MET A 41 10.78 -1.55 -7.42
CA MET A 41 10.66 -2.32 -6.17
C MET A 41 9.92 -3.64 -6.39
N ALA A 42 8.97 -3.67 -7.34
CA ALA A 42 8.27 -4.91 -7.71
C ALA A 42 9.28 -5.97 -8.19
N ASP A 43 10.19 -5.59 -9.08
CA ASP A 43 11.19 -6.50 -9.65
C ASP A 43 12.13 -7.05 -8.56
N LYS A 44 12.52 -6.21 -7.58
CA LYS A 44 13.39 -6.62 -6.46
C LYS A 44 12.75 -7.65 -5.53
N VAL A 45 11.42 -7.64 -5.43
CA VAL A 45 10.65 -8.57 -4.58
C VAL A 45 10.24 -9.82 -5.37
N GLY A 46 10.65 -9.92 -6.65
CA GLY A 46 10.32 -11.06 -7.52
C GLY A 46 8.91 -10.99 -8.10
N TYR A 47 8.23 -9.84 -8.01
CA TYR A 47 6.94 -9.63 -8.66
C TYR A 47 7.13 -9.34 -10.16
N GLN A 48 6.44 -10.10 -11.00
CA GLN A 48 6.46 -9.89 -12.45
C GLN A 48 5.41 -8.84 -12.85
N ARG A 49 5.89 -7.67 -13.28
CA ARG A 49 5.04 -6.58 -13.78
C ARG A 49 4.44 -6.95 -15.13
N GLU A 50 3.16 -6.64 -15.31
CA GLU A 50 2.46 -6.85 -16.58
C GLU A 50 2.77 -5.71 -17.56
N TYR A 51 2.90 -4.48 -17.04
CA TYR A 51 3.24 -3.29 -17.80
C TYR A 51 4.56 -2.69 -17.30
N PRO A 52 5.72 -3.22 -17.75
CA PRO A 52 7.03 -2.74 -17.30
C PRO A 52 7.39 -1.33 -17.82
N HIS A 53 6.71 -0.88 -18.89
CA HIS A 53 7.00 0.38 -19.57
C HIS A 53 6.45 1.57 -18.81
N PHE A 54 7.29 2.60 -18.67
CA PHE A 54 6.91 3.83 -18.01
C PHE A 54 5.95 4.65 -18.88
N ASN A 55 4.78 4.99 -18.34
CA ASN A 55 3.80 5.85 -19.00
C ASN A 55 3.88 7.27 -18.43
N LEU A 56 4.50 8.18 -19.18
CA LEU A 56 4.68 9.60 -18.82
C LEU A 56 3.35 10.29 -18.47
N TRP A 57 2.31 10.08 -19.27
CA TRP A 57 1.01 10.72 -19.07
C TRP A 57 0.34 10.28 -17.77
N LEU A 58 0.38 8.97 -17.50
CA LEU A 58 -0.15 8.40 -16.27
C LEU A 58 0.68 8.87 -15.06
N TYR A 59 2.01 8.95 -15.20
CA TYR A 59 2.88 9.50 -14.16
C TYR A 59 2.57 10.96 -13.83
N VAL A 60 2.41 11.83 -14.84
CA VAL A 60 2.10 13.25 -14.61
C VAL A 60 0.75 13.39 -13.89
N LYS A 61 -0.27 12.64 -14.30
CA LYS A 61 -1.57 12.61 -13.60
C LYS A 61 -1.46 12.14 -12.15
N LEU A 62 -0.59 11.18 -11.87
CA LEU A 62 -0.36 10.64 -10.53
C LEU A 62 0.65 11.44 -9.72
N SER A 63 1.43 12.30 -10.35
CA SER A 63 2.52 13.03 -9.72
C SER A 63 2.09 13.83 -8.49
N PRO A 64 0.90 14.48 -8.43
CA PRO A 64 0.49 15.18 -7.22
C PRO A 64 0.30 14.20 -6.05
N LEU A 65 -0.27 13.03 -6.33
CA LEU A 65 -0.49 11.99 -5.33
C LEU A 65 0.82 11.32 -4.90
N LEU A 66 1.73 11.05 -5.84
CA LEU A 66 3.05 10.47 -5.56
C LEU A 66 3.93 11.42 -4.75
N LEU A 67 3.95 12.71 -5.12
CA LEU A 67 4.64 13.76 -4.38
C LEU A 67 4.10 13.84 -2.96
N TYR A 68 2.78 13.88 -2.82
CA TYR A 68 2.10 13.89 -1.54
C TYR A 68 2.44 12.66 -0.69
N ALA A 69 2.40 11.45 -1.26
CA ALA A 69 2.75 10.21 -0.55
C ALA A 69 4.23 10.20 -0.10
N ASN A 70 5.13 10.71 -0.94
CA ASN A 70 6.55 10.84 -0.61
C ASN A 70 6.78 11.82 0.55
N LEU A 71 6.14 13.00 0.50
CA LEU A 71 6.20 13.97 1.59
C LEU A 71 5.67 13.38 2.90
N MET A 72 4.56 12.67 2.84
CA MET A 72 3.98 12.00 4.00
C MET A 72 4.92 10.93 4.58
N TYR A 73 5.50 10.10 3.72
CA TYR A 73 6.47 9.09 4.13
C TYR A 73 7.71 9.72 4.79
N ARG A 74 8.22 10.82 4.24
CA ARG A 74 9.32 11.58 4.85
C ARG A 74 8.92 12.19 6.18
N ALA A 75 7.71 12.75 6.30
CA ALA A 75 7.20 13.29 7.56
C ALA A 75 7.13 12.20 8.64
N LEU A 76 6.66 10.99 8.30
CA LEU A 76 6.64 9.84 9.21
C LEU A 76 8.06 9.43 9.64
N LEU A 77 9.02 9.36 8.71
CA LEU A 77 10.42 9.05 9.02
C LEU A 77 11.12 10.14 9.84
N LEU A 78 10.76 11.41 9.63
CA LEU A 78 11.28 12.52 10.43
C LEU A 78 10.69 12.47 11.83
N GLY A 79 9.39 12.16 11.95
CA GLY A 79 8.71 11.96 13.22
C GLY A 79 9.45 10.94 14.10
N SER A 80 9.91 9.82 13.55
CA SER A 80 10.63 8.81 14.34
C SER A 80 12.02 9.24 14.83
N ARG A 81 12.62 10.27 14.23
CA ARG A 81 13.96 10.78 14.59
C ARG A 81 13.94 12.11 15.36
N LEU A 82 12.80 12.78 15.44
CA LEU A 82 12.65 14.09 16.08
C LEU A 82 12.53 13.98 17.61
N PRO A 83 13.02 14.98 18.38
CA PRO A 83 12.77 15.06 19.81
C PRO A 83 11.27 15.14 20.14
N TRP A 84 10.85 14.59 21.28
CA TRP A 84 9.45 14.46 21.72
C TRP A 84 8.58 15.72 21.54
N ARG A 85 9.16 16.90 21.78
CA ARG A 85 8.48 18.20 21.65
C ARG A 85 7.93 18.47 20.24
N TRP A 86 8.61 17.96 19.21
CA TRP A 86 8.23 18.14 17.81
C TRP A 86 7.40 16.96 17.28
N GLN A 87 7.50 15.79 17.91
CA GLN A 87 6.73 14.61 17.53
C GLN A 87 5.24 14.77 17.82
N GLN A 88 4.88 15.35 18.96
CA GLN A 88 3.49 15.53 19.39
C GLN A 88 2.64 16.37 18.42
N PRO A 89 3.05 17.59 18.00
CA PRO A 89 2.27 18.37 17.04
C PRO A 89 2.22 17.69 15.66
N LEU A 90 3.32 17.06 15.24
CA LEU A 90 3.39 16.32 13.97
C LEU A 90 2.38 15.15 13.97
N ASN A 91 2.38 14.32 15.01
CA ASN A 91 1.45 13.18 15.12
C ASN A 91 -0.01 13.65 15.20
N ARG A 92 -0.29 14.75 15.89
CA ARG A 92 -1.64 15.33 15.95
C ARG A 92 -2.09 15.84 14.58
N PHE A 93 -1.21 16.53 13.85
CA PHE A 93 -1.46 16.97 12.49
C PHE A 93 -1.71 15.79 11.54
N LEU A 94 -0.84 14.77 11.60
CA LEU A 94 -0.98 13.53 10.84
C LEU A 94 -2.30 12.81 11.14
N GLY A 95 -2.73 12.76 12.41
CA GLY A 95 -4.00 12.14 12.81
C GLY A 95 -5.24 12.89 12.30
N ILE A 96 -5.27 14.22 12.43
CA ILE A 96 -6.36 15.05 11.87
C ILE A 96 -6.39 14.92 10.35
N PHE A 97 -5.21 14.93 9.74
CA PHE A 97 -5.07 14.74 8.31
C PHE A 97 -5.62 13.37 7.89
N LEU A 98 -5.23 12.27 8.54
CA LEU A 98 -5.66 10.92 8.19
C LEU A 98 -7.19 10.78 8.30
N LYS A 99 -7.77 11.35 9.35
CA LYS A 99 -9.22 11.42 9.55
C LYS A 99 -9.92 12.19 8.43
N THR A 100 -9.32 13.30 7.98
CA THR A 100 -9.85 14.13 6.90
C THR A 100 -9.75 13.39 5.56
N TYR A 101 -8.60 12.78 5.27
CA TYR A 101 -8.40 11.94 4.09
C TYR A 101 -9.40 10.78 4.03
N TRP A 102 -9.63 10.07 5.14
CA TRP A 102 -10.66 9.01 5.22
C TRP A 102 -12.09 9.53 5.04
N LYS A 103 -12.39 10.73 5.54
CA LYS A 103 -13.71 11.36 5.35
C LYS A 103 -14.03 11.60 3.87
N PHE A 104 -13.03 12.02 3.08
CA PHE A 104 -13.18 12.29 1.65
C PHE A 104 -12.99 11.04 0.78
N ASN A 105 -12.14 10.11 1.21
CA ASN A 105 -11.86 8.88 0.49
C ASN A 105 -12.72 7.73 1.04
N GLN A 106 -14.04 7.87 0.95
CA GLN A 106 -15.00 6.79 1.30
C GLN A 106 -15.01 5.63 0.29
N ARG A 107 -13.89 5.36 -0.40
CA ARG A 107 -13.68 4.02 -0.95
C ARG A 107 -13.52 3.11 0.25
N LYS A 108 -14.65 2.55 0.70
CA LYS A 108 -14.71 1.39 1.58
C LYS A 108 -13.66 0.43 1.02
N VAL A 109 -12.53 0.26 1.72
CA VAL A 109 -11.77 -0.97 1.60
C VAL A 109 -12.79 -2.00 2.01
N GLN A 110 -13.47 -2.61 1.03
CA GLN A 110 -14.32 -3.74 1.33
C GLN A 110 -13.39 -4.70 2.05
N ALA A 111 -13.73 -5.07 3.29
CA ALA A 111 -13.04 -6.16 3.94
C ALA A 111 -13.04 -7.30 2.92
N LEU A 112 -11.85 -7.78 2.55
CA LEU A 112 -11.69 -8.90 1.64
C LEU A 112 -12.59 -10.02 2.18
N LYS A 113 -13.69 -10.31 1.47
CA LYS A 113 -14.59 -11.41 1.80
C LYS A 113 -13.85 -12.73 1.64
#